data_AF-A0A317G0W5-F1
#
_entry.id   AF-A0A317G0W5-F1
#
_cell.length_a   1.000
_cell.length_b   1.000
_cell.length_c   1.000
_cell.angle_alpha   90.00
_cell.angle_beta   90.00
_cell.angle_gamma   90.00
#
_symmetry.space_group_name_H-M   'P 1'
#
loop_
_entity.id
_entity.type
_entity.pdbx_description
1 polymer ?
#
loop_
_entity_poly.entity_id
_entity_poly.type
_entity_poly.pdbx_seq_one_letter_code
_entity_poly.pdbx_strand_id
1 'polypeptide(L)'
;MKRRIFFISISIITFMLVIISISYILPFKAEGQIQELKGPWSVDTAKVHIDNASIEEVSSILKSLHTRDVVTMSCEVPNIESCILPTVLLKSQYSGVEVLGDRGRLYSKWVDRFEEHKYIGVGYHFINIPSQLEGGRLKIKLFISEEGAYSVFEEPLIGSYHDIQQNYIRARLFSMACSFFLLVFGICFVFITLLFCSAVPNILSQLFSSILFLDLGIWLTCYLGIAQLIVDPTYLTTMEYVALFLMVPLCSIIFGTIGNHFRNIYYTVAVSVLDAISVLFIIFHFVGVVHMNMTLTAYYIISFIAFIIIVKIIIDDSRKHEMPKSVMSQELGLLIFGISIMVHMMFRIHYVTQIFKRSFVVDNMLTMGIMMYIYIYLLNYFLYITEMYAQRQENESLSRLAYADGLTNVPNRSMWTKRMKELSTTESDYCIISLDLNGLKDVNDRLGHAFGDSYIREFARVMEESFPMDTFMARIGGDEFVVVLENTDIKDTEGYIYNLTEKLNALNVQNGAYRRSVAAGYAYRSEHEKMVKAIGDTNIVVDPNDVYLLADERMYDVKRNMHNSKRIGERWESGNESFLT
;
A
#
# COMPACT_ATOMS: atom_id res chain seq x y z
N MET A 1 -21.23 -8.45 7.69
CA MET A 1 -21.00 -7.01 7.97
C MET A 1 -20.76 -6.72 9.46
N LYS A 2 -21.68 -7.09 10.37
CA LYS A 2 -21.53 -6.87 11.83
C LYS A 2 -20.23 -7.43 12.43
N ARG A 3 -19.79 -8.65 12.05
CA ARG A 3 -18.53 -9.24 12.52
C ARG A 3 -17.28 -8.47 12.06
N ARG A 4 -17.28 -7.92 10.84
CA ARG A 4 -16.14 -7.15 10.28
C ARG A 4 -16.02 -5.79 10.97
N ILE A 5 -17.14 -5.09 11.18
CA ILE A 5 -17.18 -3.83 11.93
C ILE A 5 -16.75 -4.05 13.38
N PHE A 6 -17.27 -5.09 14.05
CA PHE A 6 -16.89 -5.44 15.42
C PHE A 6 -15.38 -5.73 15.55
N PHE A 7 -14.80 -6.48 14.60
CA PHE A 7 -13.37 -6.76 14.58
C PHE A 7 -12.54 -5.49 14.37
N ILE A 8 -12.94 -4.62 13.44
CA ILE A 8 -12.27 -3.33 13.19
C ILE A 8 -12.35 -2.44 14.45
N SER A 9 -13.52 -2.36 15.10
CA SER A 9 -13.70 -1.58 16.32
C SER A 9 -12.84 -2.09 17.46
N ILE A 10 -12.77 -3.40 17.71
CA ILE A 10 -11.88 -3.98 18.72
C ILE A 10 -10.43 -3.68 18.38
N SER A 11 -10.04 -3.93 17.13
CA SER A 11 -8.70 -3.70 16.60
C SER A 11 -8.24 -2.26 16.83
N ILE A 12 -9.13 -1.27 16.61
CA ILE A 12 -8.87 0.15 16.87
C ILE A 12 -8.71 0.44 18.37
N ILE A 13 -9.60 -0.09 19.20
CA ILE A 13 -9.57 0.10 20.66
C ILE A 13 -8.28 -0.48 21.23
N THR A 14 -7.88 -1.69 20.80
CA THR A 14 -6.64 -2.32 21.24
C THR A 14 -5.42 -1.51 20.83
N PHE A 15 -5.38 -0.97 19.61
CA PHE A 15 -4.29 -0.12 19.14
C PHE A 15 -4.16 1.17 19.98
N MET A 16 -5.29 1.84 20.26
CA MET A 16 -5.31 3.03 21.12
C MET A 16 -4.84 2.70 22.55
N LEU A 17 -5.27 1.57 23.11
CA LEU A 17 -4.82 1.12 24.43
C LEU A 17 -3.31 0.85 24.47
N VAL A 18 -2.74 0.26 23.41
CA VAL A 18 -1.29 0.03 23.32
C VAL A 18 -0.53 1.36 23.26
N ILE A 19 -0.96 2.31 22.44
CA ILE A 19 -0.35 3.64 22.36
C ILE A 19 -0.38 4.35 23.72
N ILE A 20 -1.54 4.35 24.38
CA ILE A 20 -1.70 4.95 25.71
C ILE A 20 -0.83 4.21 26.75
N SER A 21 -0.76 2.89 26.68
CA SER A 21 0.06 2.10 27.62
C SER A 21 1.55 2.39 27.46
N ILE A 22 2.05 2.54 26.23
CA ILE A 22 3.44 2.92 25.96
C ILE A 22 3.73 4.31 26.57
N SER A 23 2.78 5.26 26.53
CA SER A 23 2.99 6.57 27.14
C SER A 23 3.03 6.55 28.67
N TYR A 24 2.40 5.56 29.32
CA TYR A 24 2.42 5.41 30.78
C TYR A 24 3.62 4.61 31.30
N ILE A 25 4.24 3.74 30.49
CA ILE A 25 5.36 2.87 30.90
C ILE A 25 6.72 3.58 30.85
N LEU A 26 6.82 4.73 30.17
CA LEU A 26 8.06 5.49 29.97
C LEU A 26 8.22 6.75 30.86
N PRO A 27 7.77 6.81 32.15
CA PRO A 27 7.95 8.04 32.91
C PRO A 27 9.44 8.31 33.16
N PHE A 28 9.84 9.55 32.93
CA PHE A 28 11.15 10.08 33.31
C PHE A 28 11.05 10.71 34.69
N LYS A 29 12.00 10.41 35.55
CA LYS A 29 12.23 11.15 36.78
C LYS A 29 13.65 11.71 36.68
N ALA A 30 13.77 13.03 36.58
CA ALA A 30 15.07 13.68 36.54
C ALA A 30 15.85 13.37 37.82
N GLU A 31 17.17 13.17 37.68
CA GLU A 31 18.04 12.96 38.85
C GLU A 31 18.34 14.30 39.53
N GLY A 32 18.47 15.40 38.76
CA GLY A 32 18.54 16.78 39.26
C GLY A 32 17.23 17.56 39.18
N GLN A 33 17.20 18.77 39.78
CA GLN A 33 16.04 19.66 39.70
C GLN A 33 16.04 20.44 38.38
N ILE A 34 15.08 20.15 37.50
CA ILE A 34 14.73 21.03 36.38
C ILE A 34 13.71 22.05 36.90
N GLN A 35 13.98 23.33 36.66
CA GLN A 35 13.10 24.43 37.08
C GLN A 35 12.71 25.28 35.86
N GLU A 36 11.51 25.84 35.91
CA GLU A 36 11.04 26.86 34.95
C GLU A 36 11.48 28.24 35.44
N LEU A 37 12.05 29.07 34.56
CA LEU A 37 12.40 30.45 34.88
C LEU A 37 11.14 31.33 34.88
N LYS A 38 10.37 31.31 35.97
CA LYS A 38 9.04 31.94 36.09
C LYS A 38 9.03 33.46 36.30
N GLY A 39 10.19 34.10 36.35
CA GLY A 39 10.28 35.51 36.72
C GLY A 39 10.16 35.76 38.23
N PRO A 40 10.08 37.02 38.68
CA PRO A 40 9.63 38.19 37.92
C PRO A 40 10.55 38.58 36.74
N TRP A 41 9.95 38.93 35.61
CA TRP A 41 10.68 39.36 34.41
C TRP A 41 10.79 40.88 34.35
N SER A 42 11.93 41.41 33.94
CA SER A 42 12.07 42.81 33.56
C SER A 42 12.26 42.87 32.05
N VAL A 43 11.34 43.55 31.36
CA VAL A 43 11.26 43.60 29.90
C VAL A 43 11.48 45.04 29.46
N ASP A 44 12.48 45.23 28.60
CA ASP A 44 12.87 46.50 28.04
C ASP A 44 12.82 46.43 26.50
N THR A 45 12.12 47.38 25.91
CA THR A 45 11.96 47.56 24.47
C THR A 45 12.13 49.05 24.16
N ALA A 46 12.24 49.41 22.88
CA ALA A 46 12.30 50.83 22.48
C ALA A 46 11.10 51.68 22.95
N LYS A 47 9.96 51.07 23.30
CA LYS A 47 8.69 51.76 23.62
C LYS A 47 8.18 51.51 25.05
N VAL A 48 8.55 50.39 25.66
CA VAL A 48 7.98 49.87 26.91
C VAL A 48 9.10 49.33 27.78
N HIS A 49 9.15 49.79 29.02
CA HIS A 49 9.98 49.23 30.10
C HIS A 49 9.06 48.84 31.25
N ILE A 50 9.04 47.55 31.60
CA ILE A 50 8.26 47.01 32.72
C ILE A 50 9.16 46.14 33.57
N ASP A 51 9.22 46.46 34.85
CA ASP A 51 9.85 45.64 35.87
C ASP A 51 8.80 44.75 36.55
N ASN A 52 9.18 43.50 36.84
CA ASN A 52 8.32 42.47 37.43
C ASN A 52 7.06 42.11 36.62
N ALA A 53 7.20 42.05 35.30
CA ALA A 53 6.16 41.58 34.39
C ALA A 53 5.82 40.09 34.64
N SER A 54 4.52 39.78 34.61
CA SER A 54 4.03 38.40 34.55
C SER A 54 4.32 37.78 33.17
N ILE A 55 4.25 36.45 33.08
CA ILE A 55 4.45 35.75 31.80
C ILE A 55 3.41 36.13 30.74
N GLU A 56 2.18 36.43 31.16
CA GLU A 56 1.11 36.90 30.26
C GLU A 56 1.42 38.30 29.73
N GLU A 57 1.94 39.19 30.57
CA GLU A 57 2.37 40.54 30.18
C GLU A 57 3.56 40.48 29.21
N VAL A 58 4.57 39.65 29.51
CA VAL A 58 5.70 39.40 28.59
C VAL A 58 5.18 38.90 27.24
N SER A 59 4.29 37.92 27.24
CA SER A 59 3.70 37.39 26.00
C SER A 59 2.91 38.44 25.23
N SER A 60 2.19 39.35 25.93
CA SER A 60 1.46 40.46 25.31
C SER A 60 2.39 41.47 24.65
N ILE A 61 3.49 41.84 25.32
CA ILE A 61 4.51 42.74 24.77
C ILE A 61 5.15 42.13 23.53
N LEU A 62 5.57 40.86 23.61
CA LEU A 62 6.19 40.16 22.50
C LEU A 62 5.27 40.04 21.28
N LYS A 63 3.96 39.85 21.48
CA LYS A 63 2.95 39.85 20.39
C LYS A 63 2.86 41.20 19.66
N SER A 64 3.19 42.29 20.35
CA SER A 64 3.13 43.66 19.80
C SER A 64 4.38 44.09 19.05
N LEU A 65 5.44 43.26 19.08
CA LEU A 65 6.69 43.57 18.40
C LEU A 65 6.58 43.33 16.90
N HIS A 66 7.22 44.23 16.16
CA HIS A 66 7.30 44.19 14.71
C HIS A 66 8.67 43.71 14.24
N THR A 67 8.74 43.43 12.95
CA THR A 67 9.99 43.09 12.28
C THR A 67 11.03 44.19 12.53
N ARG A 68 12.25 43.78 12.92
CA ARG A 68 13.39 44.63 13.33
C ARG A 68 13.33 45.21 14.75
N ASP A 69 12.28 44.96 15.51
CA ASP A 69 12.28 45.30 16.92
C ASP A 69 13.28 44.42 17.69
N VAL A 70 13.87 44.99 18.74
CA VAL A 70 14.74 44.29 19.68
C VAL A 70 14.15 44.43 21.06
N VAL A 71 14.02 43.31 21.75
CA VAL A 71 13.52 43.23 23.13
C VAL A 71 14.58 42.60 24.02
N THR A 72 14.82 43.21 25.17
CA THR A 72 15.70 42.67 26.20
C THR A 72 14.84 42.26 27.38
N MET A 73 14.86 40.98 27.73
CA MET A 73 14.20 40.45 28.91
C MET A 73 15.25 40.05 29.93
N SER A 74 14.97 40.19 31.21
CA SER A 74 15.89 39.76 32.26
C SER A 74 15.17 39.13 33.43
N CYS A 75 15.78 38.10 34.00
CA CYS A 75 15.32 37.41 35.19
C CYS A 75 16.49 37.07 36.11
N GLU A 76 16.18 36.81 37.37
CA GLU A 76 17.15 36.30 38.33
C GLU A 76 17.39 34.81 38.10
N VAL A 77 18.65 34.38 38.23
CA VAL A 77 19.02 32.98 38.10
C VAL A 77 18.72 32.28 39.45
N PRO A 78 17.88 31.24 39.49
CA PRO A 78 17.57 30.50 40.71
C PRO A 78 18.81 29.76 41.24
N ASN A 79 18.71 29.16 42.42
CA ASN A 79 19.82 28.38 42.98
C ASN A 79 20.17 27.20 42.04
N ILE A 80 21.44 27.16 41.64
CA ILE A 80 21.99 26.18 40.71
C ILE A 80 23.21 25.43 41.31
N GLU A 81 23.45 25.53 42.61
CA GLU A 81 24.62 24.92 43.29
C GLU A 81 24.71 23.39 43.07
N SER A 82 23.55 22.74 42.95
CA SER A 82 23.45 21.29 42.72
C SER A 82 23.55 20.87 41.25
N CYS A 83 23.54 21.82 40.31
CA CYS A 83 23.53 21.53 38.88
C CYS A 83 24.94 21.31 38.32
N ILE A 84 25.18 20.15 37.74
CA ILE A 84 26.42 19.87 37.00
C ILE A 84 26.25 20.47 35.59
N LEU A 85 27.12 21.44 35.25
CA LEU A 85 27.04 22.22 34.01
C LEU A 85 25.65 22.87 33.82
N PRO A 86 25.34 23.91 34.61
CA PRO A 86 24.03 24.57 34.56
C PRO A 86 23.71 25.06 33.14
N THR A 87 22.53 24.70 32.64
CA THR A 87 22.12 24.94 31.25
C THR A 87 20.72 25.52 31.21
N VAL A 88 20.54 26.57 30.41
CA VAL A 88 19.24 27.13 30.07
C VAL A 88 18.80 26.60 28.71
N LEU A 89 17.62 26.00 28.65
CA LEU A 89 16.92 25.65 27.42
C LEU A 89 15.97 26.80 27.05
N LEU A 90 16.34 27.54 26.01
CA LEU A 90 15.56 28.67 25.50
C LEU A 90 15.03 28.35 24.10
N LYS A 91 13.73 28.55 23.87
CA LYS A 91 13.14 28.48 22.53
C LYS A 91 13.11 29.89 21.91
N SER A 92 13.68 30.04 20.73
CA SER A 92 13.50 31.23 19.90
C SER A 92 12.51 30.96 18.77
N GLN A 93 11.73 31.97 18.41
CA GLN A 93 10.77 31.90 17.31
C GLN A 93 11.03 33.08 16.40
N TYR A 94 11.42 32.82 15.14
CA TYR A 94 11.64 33.83 14.12
C TYR A 94 12.45 35.04 14.60
N SER A 95 13.53 34.77 15.32
CA SER A 95 14.34 35.80 15.95
C SER A 95 15.76 35.35 16.18
N GLY A 96 16.69 36.30 16.03
CA GLY A 96 18.04 36.15 16.55
C GLY A 96 18.02 36.19 18.07
N VAL A 97 18.98 35.52 18.71
CA VAL A 97 19.06 35.47 20.17
C VAL A 97 20.46 35.79 20.65
N GLU A 98 20.55 36.62 21.67
CA GLU A 98 21.77 36.88 22.41
C GLU A 98 21.48 36.77 23.90
N VAL A 99 22.27 35.97 24.63
CA VAL A 99 22.13 35.82 26.08
C VAL A 99 23.38 36.37 26.74
N LEU A 100 23.17 37.25 27.71
CA LEU A 100 24.22 37.92 28.48
C LEU A 100 24.04 37.60 29.96
N GLY A 101 25.16 37.43 30.65
CA GLY A 101 25.21 37.42 32.11
C GLY A 101 25.90 38.68 32.62
N ASP A 102 26.12 38.75 33.93
CA ASP A 102 26.69 39.94 34.58
C ASP A 102 28.09 40.32 34.05
N ARG A 103 28.87 39.35 33.56
CA ARG A 103 30.25 39.54 33.07
C ARG A 103 30.38 39.60 31.55
N GLY A 104 29.27 39.67 30.83
CA GLY A 104 29.26 39.80 29.37
C GLY A 104 28.44 38.73 28.66
N ARG A 105 28.70 38.58 27.35
CA ARG A 105 27.92 37.71 26.47
C ARG A 105 28.23 36.23 26.69
N LEU A 106 27.18 35.44 26.91
CA LEU A 106 27.24 33.99 27.12
C LEU A 106 26.91 33.22 25.84
N TYR A 107 25.97 33.72 25.02
CA TYR A 107 25.50 33.06 23.81
C TYR A 107 25.06 34.07 22.76
N SER A 108 25.24 33.73 21.49
CA SER A 108 24.71 34.50 20.36
C SER A 108 24.46 33.59 19.17
N LYS A 109 23.28 33.70 18.55
CA LYS A 109 22.92 32.93 17.36
C LYS A 109 21.96 33.74 16.49
N TRP A 110 22.21 33.71 15.17
CA TRP A 110 21.41 34.35 14.13
C TRP A 110 21.28 35.88 14.19
N VAL A 111 22.13 36.55 14.99
CA VAL A 111 22.21 38.03 15.00
C VAL A 111 22.74 38.54 13.66
N ASP A 112 23.73 37.86 13.10
CA ASP A 112 24.26 38.07 11.75
C ASP A 112 23.15 37.94 10.68
N ARG A 113 22.32 36.91 10.77
CA ARG A 113 21.23 36.68 9.81
C ARG A 113 20.13 37.73 9.92
N PHE A 114 19.86 38.21 11.14
CA PHE A 114 18.93 39.33 11.38
C PHE A 114 19.45 40.62 10.70
N GLU A 115 20.74 40.93 10.87
CA GLU A 115 21.40 42.08 10.23
C GLU A 115 21.38 41.98 8.69
N GLU A 116 21.59 40.77 8.16
CA GLU A 116 21.53 40.48 6.71
C GLU A 116 20.10 40.35 6.15
N HIS A 117 19.06 40.54 6.98
CA HIS A 117 17.65 40.39 6.60
C HIS A 117 17.30 39.00 6.02
N LYS A 118 17.96 37.95 6.52
CA LYS A 118 17.70 36.57 6.13
C LYS A 118 16.63 35.95 7.04
N TYR A 119 15.81 35.06 6.48
CA TYR A 119 14.79 34.32 7.21
C TYR A 119 15.38 33.49 8.36
N ILE A 120 14.92 33.72 9.58
CA ILE A 120 15.30 32.96 10.78
C ILE A 120 14.14 32.03 11.16
N GLY A 121 14.45 30.77 11.42
CA GLY A 121 13.45 29.77 11.82
C GLY A 121 13.14 29.77 13.32
N VAL A 122 12.60 28.65 13.79
CA VAL A 122 12.38 28.33 15.20
C VAL A 122 13.52 27.41 15.66
N GLY A 123 14.08 27.64 16.84
CA GLY A 123 15.13 26.79 17.40
C GLY A 123 15.07 26.67 18.91
N TYR A 124 15.63 25.58 19.45
CA TYR A 124 15.92 25.47 20.87
C TYR A 124 17.42 25.57 21.11
N HIS A 125 17.78 26.42 22.06
CA HIS A 125 19.15 26.75 22.41
C HIS A 125 19.47 26.16 23.77
N PHE A 126 20.48 25.29 23.83
CA PHE A 126 21.06 24.76 25.05
C PHE A 126 22.23 25.65 25.44
N ILE A 127 22.03 26.53 26.42
CA ILE A 127 22.95 27.59 26.76
C ILE A 127 23.58 27.29 28.11
N ASN A 128 24.86 26.91 28.11
CA ASN A 128 25.62 26.70 29.34
C ASN A 128 25.86 28.04 30.03
N ILE A 129 25.52 28.13 31.31
CA ILE A 129 25.76 29.32 32.13
C ILE A 129 26.82 29.00 33.20
N PRO A 130 27.72 29.94 33.53
CA PRO A 130 28.69 29.76 34.60
C PRO A 130 27.99 29.58 35.96
N SER A 131 28.47 28.67 36.81
CA SER A 131 27.90 28.48 38.16
C SER A 131 28.01 29.75 39.03
N GLN A 132 28.94 30.66 38.73
CA GLN A 132 29.07 31.93 39.45
C GLN A 132 27.96 32.96 39.14
N LEU A 133 27.03 32.64 38.23
CA LEU A 133 25.88 33.48 37.89
C LEU A 133 24.66 33.23 38.79
N GLU A 134 24.76 32.35 39.78
CA GLU A 134 23.72 32.11 40.77
C GLU A 134 23.36 33.39 41.54
N GLY A 135 22.06 33.70 41.65
CA GLY A 135 21.57 34.96 42.22
C GLY A 135 21.90 36.21 41.39
N GLY A 136 22.61 36.04 40.26
CA GLY A 136 22.85 37.09 39.27
C GLY A 136 21.67 37.26 38.32
N ARG A 137 21.82 38.16 37.34
CA ARG A 137 20.77 38.41 36.33
C ARG A 137 21.17 37.85 34.97
N LEU A 138 20.26 37.06 34.39
CA LEU A 138 20.35 36.62 33.01
C LEU A 138 19.59 37.60 32.13
N LYS A 139 20.22 38.12 31.08
CA LYS A 139 19.58 38.98 30.07
C LYS A 139 19.46 38.24 28.76
N ILE A 140 18.25 38.16 28.22
CA ILE A 140 17.91 37.53 26.94
C ILE A 140 17.48 38.64 25.99
N LYS A 141 18.28 38.89 24.95
CA LYS A 141 17.92 39.77 23.84
C LYS A 141 17.37 38.95 22.69
N LEU A 142 16.20 39.34 22.20
CA LEU A 142 15.57 38.77 21.02
C LEU A 142 15.53 39.82 19.91
N PHE A 143 16.00 39.45 18.73
CA PHE A 143 16.06 40.29 17.52
C PHE A 143 14.98 39.80 16.55
N ILE A 144 13.84 40.47 16.51
CA ILE A 144 12.62 39.99 15.83
C ILE A 144 12.79 40.06 14.31
N SER A 145 12.87 38.93 13.62
CA SER A 145 13.04 38.91 12.16
C SER A 145 11.73 38.87 11.38
N GLU A 146 10.61 38.53 12.02
CA GLU A 146 9.32 38.35 11.35
C GLU A 146 8.16 38.94 12.17
N GLU A 147 7.12 39.39 11.49
CA GLU A 147 5.86 39.80 12.12
C GLU A 147 5.20 38.61 12.85
N GLY A 148 4.71 38.87 14.07
CA GLY A 148 4.06 37.84 14.89
C GLY A 148 5.00 36.70 15.30
N ALA A 149 6.31 36.97 15.38
CA ALA A 149 7.33 36.00 15.75
C ALA A 149 6.97 35.19 17.01
N TYR A 150 6.39 35.86 18.00
CA TYR A 150 5.97 35.28 19.26
C TYR A 150 4.47 35.43 19.47
N SER A 151 3.77 34.30 19.51
CA SER A 151 2.37 34.23 19.93
C SER A 151 2.21 33.88 21.41
N VAL A 152 3.20 33.22 22.01
CA VAL A 152 3.27 32.85 23.43
C VAL A 152 4.75 32.76 23.78
N PHE A 153 5.18 33.32 24.90
CA PHE A 153 6.54 33.09 25.40
C PHE A 153 6.56 31.79 26.21
N GLU A 154 7.33 30.81 25.76
CA GLU A 154 7.60 29.58 26.52
C GLU A 154 8.67 29.88 27.57
N GLU A 155 8.35 29.67 28.85
CA GLU A 155 9.29 29.86 29.95
C GLU A 155 10.55 29.02 29.74
N PRO A 156 11.76 29.61 29.76
CA PRO A 156 12.98 28.83 29.59
C PRO A 156 13.19 27.87 30.77
N LEU A 157 13.71 26.68 30.49
CA LEU A 157 14.04 25.70 31.53
C LEU A 157 15.49 25.85 31.96
N ILE A 158 15.76 25.65 33.24
CA ILE A 158 17.12 25.64 33.80
C ILE A 158 17.36 24.36 34.61
N GLY A 159 18.54 23.80 34.49
CA GLY A 159 18.96 22.60 35.22
C GLY A 159 20.32 22.08 34.75
N SER A 160 20.72 20.90 35.22
CA SER A 160 21.92 20.22 34.71
C SER A 160 21.78 19.93 33.22
N TYR A 161 22.86 20.10 32.45
CA TYR A 161 22.87 19.87 31.01
C TYR A 161 22.24 18.53 30.60
N HIS A 162 22.63 17.45 31.29
CA HIS A 162 22.15 16.11 31.03
C HIS A 162 20.64 15.96 31.29
N ASP A 163 20.12 16.49 32.40
CA ASP A 163 18.70 16.43 32.73
C ASP A 163 17.86 17.22 31.72
N ILE A 164 18.32 18.42 31.33
CA ILE A 164 17.66 19.25 30.33
C ILE A 164 17.63 18.55 28.97
N GLN A 165 18.75 17.98 28.52
CA GLN A 165 18.82 17.26 27.25
C GLN A 165 17.94 15.99 27.27
N GLN A 166 17.97 15.22 28.36
CA GLN A 166 17.13 14.03 28.51
C GLN A 166 15.65 14.38 28.53
N ASN A 167 15.25 15.42 29.28
CA ASN A 167 13.88 15.90 29.31
C ASN A 167 13.43 16.35 27.91
N TYR A 168 14.27 17.10 27.19
CA TYR A 168 14.01 17.55 25.83
C TYR A 168 13.74 16.37 24.86
N ILE A 169 14.59 15.34 24.89
CA ILE A 169 14.47 14.15 24.02
C ILE A 169 13.27 13.29 24.44
N ARG A 170 13.12 12.99 25.73
CA ARG A 170 12.07 12.08 26.23
C ARG A 170 10.67 12.64 26.05
N ALA A 171 10.48 13.94 26.24
CA ALA A 171 9.20 14.61 26.00
C ALA A 171 8.70 14.41 24.55
N ARG A 172 9.59 14.06 23.62
CA ARG A 172 9.30 13.90 22.19
C ARG A 172 9.55 12.49 21.66
N LEU A 173 9.96 11.55 22.51
CA LEU A 173 10.38 10.19 22.13
C LEU A 173 9.28 9.41 21.41
N PHE A 174 8.04 9.47 21.91
CA PHE A 174 6.90 8.79 21.28
C PHE A 174 6.68 9.27 19.85
N SER A 175 6.55 10.59 19.68
CA SER A 175 6.35 11.17 18.35
C SER A 175 7.58 11.00 17.45
N MET A 176 8.79 10.93 18.00
CA MET A 176 10.00 10.55 17.25
C MET A 176 9.92 9.12 16.70
N ALA A 177 9.52 8.15 17.53
CA ALA A 177 9.39 6.76 17.13
C ALA A 177 8.32 6.60 16.04
N CYS A 178 7.17 7.27 16.20
CA CYS A 178 6.14 7.34 15.17
C CYS A 178 6.68 7.94 13.87
N SER A 179 7.46 9.02 13.96
CA SER A 179 8.05 9.67 12.80
C SER A 179 9.02 8.78 12.03
N PHE A 180 9.92 8.09 12.75
CA PHE A 180 10.83 7.12 12.15
C PHE A 180 10.08 5.96 11.49
N PHE A 181 9.05 5.45 12.16
CA PHE A 181 8.16 4.45 11.59
C PHE A 181 7.53 4.94 10.28
N LEU A 182 7.00 6.17 10.23
CA LEU A 182 6.41 6.75 9.02
C LEU A 182 7.37 6.81 7.84
N LEU A 183 8.61 7.23 8.08
CA LEU A 183 9.64 7.33 7.05
C LEU A 183 10.00 5.95 6.49
N VAL A 184 10.31 4.99 7.36
CA VAL A 184 10.64 3.62 6.94
C VAL A 184 9.46 2.96 6.25
N PHE A 185 8.26 3.09 6.85
CA PHE A 185 7.04 2.53 6.33
C PHE A 185 6.71 3.09 4.94
N GLY A 186 6.75 4.42 4.78
CA GLY A 186 6.51 5.07 3.49
C GLY A 186 7.48 4.61 2.41
N ILE A 187 8.78 4.48 2.71
CA ILE A 187 9.79 4.01 1.75
C ILE A 187 9.46 2.56 1.35
N CYS A 188 9.28 1.67 2.33
CA CYS A 188 8.95 0.27 2.07
C CYS A 188 7.67 0.15 1.23
N PHE A 189 6.65 0.95 1.53
CA PHE A 189 5.38 0.90 0.82
C PHE A 189 5.51 1.40 -0.62
N VAL A 190 6.29 2.45 -0.90
CA VAL A 190 6.62 2.85 -2.28
C VAL A 190 7.25 1.68 -3.06
N PHE A 191 8.24 0.99 -2.48
CA PHE A 191 8.87 -0.16 -3.14
C PHE A 191 7.90 -1.32 -3.38
N ILE A 192 7.09 -1.67 -2.38
CA ILE A 192 6.06 -2.72 -2.50
C ILE A 192 5.07 -2.33 -3.61
N THR A 193 4.54 -1.12 -3.58
CA THR A 193 3.61 -0.61 -4.58
C THR A 193 4.20 -0.69 -6.00
N LEU A 194 5.46 -0.28 -6.18
CA LEU A 194 6.15 -0.38 -7.47
C LEU A 194 6.37 -1.83 -7.92
N LEU A 195 6.70 -2.74 -7.01
CA LEU A 195 6.94 -4.15 -7.31
C LEU A 195 5.66 -4.88 -7.75
N PHE A 196 4.52 -4.50 -7.21
CA PHE A 196 3.21 -5.10 -7.52
C PHE A 196 2.39 -4.27 -8.52
N CYS A 197 3.04 -3.45 -9.35
CA CYS A 197 2.34 -2.48 -10.18
C CYS A 197 1.40 -3.03 -11.23
N SER A 198 1.68 -4.25 -11.70
CA SER A 198 0.85 -4.98 -12.66
C SER A 198 -0.28 -5.78 -11.99
N ALA A 199 -0.22 -6.00 -10.68
CA ALA A 199 -1.12 -6.89 -9.96
C ALA A 199 -2.20 -6.16 -9.15
N VAL A 200 -1.96 -4.90 -8.77
CA VAL A 200 -2.81 -4.19 -7.81
C VAL A 200 -3.61 -3.08 -8.50
N PRO A 201 -4.96 -3.16 -8.51
CA PRO A 201 -5.81 -2.07 -8.98
C PRO A 201 -5.65 -0.82 -8.09
N ASN A 202 -5.82 0.36 -8.68
CA ASN A 202 -5.67 1.66 -8.01
C ASN A 202 -4.25 1.92 -7.46
N ILE A 203 -3.21 1.46 -8.16
CA ILE A 203 -1.82 1.69 -7.76
C ILE A 203 -1.48 3.16 -7.49
N LEU A 204 -2.06 4.09 -8.26
CA LEU A 204 -1.80 5.52 -8.10
C LEU A 204 -2.19 6.00 -6.69
N SER A 205 -3.35 5.59 -6.17
CA SER A 205 -3.76 6.00 -4.82
C SER A 205 -2.82 5.44 -3.76
N GLN A 206 -2.31 4.22 -3.94
CA GLN A 206 -1.33 3.62 -3.03
C GLN A 206 0.02 4.32 -3.06
N LEU A 207 0.48 4.71 -4.25
CA LEU A 207 1.72 5.46 -4.41
C LEU A 207 1.61 6.81 -3.70
N PHE A 208 0.53 7.57 -3.91
CA PHE A 208 0.33 8.85 -3.26
C PHE A 208 0.09 8.74 -1.76
N SER A 209 -0.60 7.69 -1.27
CA SER A 209 -0.68 7.41 0.16
C SER A 209 0.71 7.16 0.77
N SER A 210 1.57 6.45 0.05
CA SER A 210 2.95 6.19 0.50
C SER A 210 3.77 7.48 0.57
N ILE A 211 3.62 8.37 -0.42
CA ILE A 211 4.24 9.70 -0.43
C ILE A 211 3.71 10.55 0.73
N LEU A 212 2.40 10.50 1.03
CA LEU A 212 1.82 11.18 2.19
C LEU A 212 2.39 10.66 3.51
N PHE A 213 2.65 9.35 3.65
CA PHE A 213 3.31 8.83 4.86
C PHE A 213 4.73 9.37 5.03
N LEU A 214 5.49 9.48 3.93
CA LEU A 214 6.81 10.08 3.95
C LEU A 214 6.75 11.55 4.35
N ASP A 215 5.86 12.32 3.71
CA ASP A 215 5.65 13.73 3.98
C ASP A 215 5.25 13.98 5.45
N LEU A 216 4.33 13.16 5.99
CA LEU A 216 3.94 13.20 7.40
C LEU A 216 5.11 12.86 8.35
N GLY A 217 5.97 11.91 7.97
CA GLY A 217 7.18 11.60 8.72
C GLY A 217 8.21 12.75 8.70
N ILE A 218 8.39 13.41 7.55
CA ILE A 218 9.26 14.59 7.45
C ILE A 218 8.68 15.71 8.32
N TRP A 219 7.39 15.98 8.18
CA TRP A 219 6.70 17.02 8.92
C TRP A 219 6.81 16.79 10.43
N LEU A 220 6.49 15.59 10.92
CA LEU A 220 6.52 15.28 12.35
C LEU A 220 7.95 15.39 12.93
N THR A 221 8.95 14.98 12.15
CA THR A 221 10.37 15.12 12.53
C THR A 221 10.78 16.59 12.71
N CYS A 222 10.32 17.46 11.81
CA CYS A 222 10.63 18.89 11.85
C CYS A 222 9.84 19.63 12.93
N TYR A 223 8.53 19.41 12.99
CA TYR A 223 7.60 20.05 13.92
C TYR A 223 7.98 19.86 15.40
N LEU A 224 8.48 18.68 15.76
CA LEU A 224 8.90 18.41 17.14
C LEU A 224 10.22 19.09 17.52
N GLY A 225 11.00 19.57 16.54
CA GLY A 225 12.30 20.18 16.71
C GLY A 225 13.45 19.20 17.03
N ILE A 226 13.18 17.88 17.08
CA ILE A 226 14.20 16.88 17.44
C ILE A 226 15.34 16.84 16.41
N ALA A 227 15.00 17.01 15.14
CA ALA A 227 15.97 17.00 14.05
C ALA A 227 17.01 18.11 14.19
N GLN A 228 16.80 19.12 15.04
CA GLN A 228 17.77 20.18 15.28
C GLN A 228 19.09 19.68 15.87
N LEU A 229 19.06 18.48 16.48
CA LEU A 229 20.28 17.82 16.99
C LEU A 229 21.24 17.44 15.84
N ILE A 230 20.75 17.42 14.59
CA ILE A 230 21.49 16.96 13.41
C ILE A 230 21.53 18.04 12.32
N VAL A 231 20.44 18.81 12.15
CA VAL A 231 20.24 19.77 11.06
C VAL A 231 20.07 21.18 11.62
N ASP A 232 20.55 22.22 10.93
CA ASP A 232 20.33 23.61 11.39
C ASP A 232 18.82 23.94 11.47
N PRO A 233 18.35 24.56 12.58
CA PRO A 233 16.93 24.81 12.80
C PRO A 233 16.24 25.68 11.73
N THR A 234 17.00 26.50 11.01
CA THR A 234 16.45 27.31 9.90
C THR A 234 15.88 26.42 8.81
N TYR A 235 16.68 25.43 8.35
CA TYR A 235 16.24 24.52 7.31
C TYR A 235 15.10 23.63 7.78
N LEU A 236 15.10 23.25 9.05
CA LEU A 236 14.02 22.46 9.64
C LEU A 236 12.69 23.19 9.64
N THR A 237 12.69 24.50 9.94
CA THR A 237 11.47 25.30 9.91
C THR A 237 10.93 25.42 8.49
N THR A 238 11.80 25.63 7.49
CA THR A 238 11.38 25.62 6.08
C THR A 238 10.84 24.25 5.66
N MET A 239 11.51 23.15 6.03
CA MET A 239 11.05 21.79 5.73
C MET A 239 9.72 21.46 6.39
N GLU A 240 9.51 21.90 7.64
CA GLU A 240 8.23 21.78 8.35
C GLU A 240 7.11 22.43 7.53
N TYR A 241 7.31 23.68 7.08
CA TYR A 241 6.29 24.39 6.33
C TYR A 241 6.04 23.81 4.95
N VAL A 242 7.09 23.40 4.23
CA VAL A 242 6.93 22.72 2.93
C VAL A 242 6.10 21.45 3.09
N ALA A 243 6.45 20.60 4.05
CA ALA A 243 5.72 19.35 4.29
C ALA A 243 4.27 19.64 4.71
N LEU A 244 4.05 20.61 5.60
CA LEU A 244 2.71 21.02 5.99
C LEU A 244 1.87 21.44 4.78
N PHE A 245 2.40 22.29 3.90
CA PHE A 245 1.67 22.85 2.77
C PHE A 245 1.43 21.83 1.64
N LEU A 246 2.22 20.75 1.60
CA LEU A 246 2.02 19.63 0.66
C LEU A 246 0.92 18.65 1.12
N MET A 247 0.53 18.64 2.40
CA MET A 247 -0.50 17.73 2.90
C MET A 247 -1.84 17.88 2.16
N VAL A 248 -2.30 19.12 1.92
CA VAL A 248 -3.57 19.37 1.21
C VAL A 248 -3.52 18.81 -0.22
N PRO A 249 -2.55 19.20 -1.09
CA PRO A 249 -2.37 18.59 -2.40
C PRO A 249 -2.29 17.06 -2.40
N LEU A 250 -1.53 16.47 -1.46
CA LEU A 250 -1.38 15.02 -1.37
C LEU A 250 -2.71 14.33 -1.01
N CYS A 251 -3.44 14.85 -0.03
CA CYS A 251 -4.77 14.36 0.31
C CYS A 251 -5.75 14.49 -0.86
N SER A 252 -5.74 15.63 -1.56
CA SER A 252 -6.55 15.90 -2.75
C SER A 252 -6.30 14.89 -3.87
N ILE A 253 -5.02 14.61 -4.17
CA ILE A 253 -4.62 13.64 -5.21
C ILE A 253 -5.02 12.21 -4.82
N ILE A 254 -4.77 11.81 -3.56
CA ILE A 254 -5.21 10.49 -3.05
C ILE A 254 -6.72 10.36 -3.22
N PHE A 255 -7.47 11.37 -2.78
CA PHE A 255 -8.92 11.36 -2.87
C PHE A 255 -9.41 11.30 -4.32
N GLY A 256 -8.76 12.02 -5.23
CA GLY A 256 -9.09 12.03 -6.64
C GLY A 256 -8.79 10.75 -7.43
N THR A 257 -7.75 10.02 -7.01
CA THR A 257 -7.36 8.74 -7.60
C THR A 257 -8.21 7.57 -7.09
N ILE A 258 -8.82 7.75 -5.92
CA ILE A 258 -9.83 6.85 -5.39
C ILE A 258 -11.15 7.12 -6.17
N GLY A 259 -11.90 6.07 -6.52
CA GLY A 259 -13.32 6.15 -6.94
C GLY A 259 -13.76 7.01 -8.14
N ASN A 260 -12.87 7.48 -9.03
CA ASN A 260 -13.21 8.39 -10.14
C ASN A 260 -13.95 9.68 -9.69
N HIS A 261 -13.67 10.16 -8.46
CA HIS A 261 -14.41 11.26 -7.83
C HIS A 261 -14.28 12.61 -8.58
N PHE A 262 -13.21 12.79 -9.35
CA PHE A 262 -13.02 13.99 -10.20
C PHE A 262 -13.91 14.05 -11.45
N ARG A 263 -14.87 13.14 -11.61
CA ARG A 263 -15.85 13.22 -12.71
C ARG A 263 -16.71 14.49 -12.64
N ASN A 264 -16.86 15.09 -11.45
CA ASN A 264 -17.48 16.40 -11.29
C ASN A 264 -16.42 17.52 -11.46
N ILE A 265 -16.53 18.25 -12.57
CA ILE A 265 -15.60 19.33 -12.91
C ILE A 265 -15.55 20.44 -11.85
N TYR A 266 -16.67 20.73 -11.18
CA TYR A 266 -16.73 21.80 -10.18
C TYR A 266 -15.87 21.47 -8.95
N TYR A 267 -15.94 20.24 -8.45
CA TYR A 267 -15.10 19.79 -7.33
C TYR A 267 -13.63 19.74 -7.71
N THR A 268 -13.33 19.23 -8.91
CA THR A 268 -11.96 19.15 -9.43
C THR A 268 -11.32 20.53 -9.54
N VAL A 269 -12.02 21.51 -10.12
CA VAL A 269 -11.53 22.88 -10.24
C VAL A 269 -11.35 23.52 -8.86
N ALA A 270 -12.33 23.38 -7.96
CA ALA A 270 -12.25 23.96 -6.62
C ALA A 270 -11.03 23.44 -5.84
N VAL A 271 -10.84 22.11 -5.81
CA VAL A 271 -9.69 21.49 -5.13
C VAL A 271 -8.37 21.87 -5.80
N SER A 272 -8.29 21.85 -7.13
CA SER A 272 -7.08 22.23 -7.87
C SER A 272 -6.64 23.68 -7.59
N VAL A 273 -7.60 24.59 -7.41
CA VAL A 273 -7.30 25.98 -7.03
C VAL A 273 -6.69 26.05 -5.62
N LEU A 274 -7.25 25.32 -4.66
CA LEU A 274 -6.71 25.26 -3.29
C LEU A 274 -5.30 24.64 -3.25
N ASP A 275 -5.09 23.57 -4.01
CA ASP A 275 -3.80 22.91 -4.15
C ASP A 275 -2.77 23.87 -4.79
N ALA A 276 -3.16 24.57 -5.86
CA ALA A 276 -2.31 25.56 -6.53
C ALA A 276 -1.91 26.70 -5.60
N ILE A 277 -2.84 27.23 -4.79
CA ILE A 277 -2.52 28.29 -3.81
C ILE A 277 -1.52 27.78 -2.77
N SER A 278 -1.70 26.53 -2.28
CA SER A 278 -0.79 25.92 -1.30
C SER A 278 0.63 25.79 -1.86
N VAL A 279 0.77 25.35 -3.11
CA VAL A 279 2.07 25.26 -3.80
C VAL A 279 2.66 26.65 -4.10
N LEU A 280 1.83 27.64 -4.46
CA LEU A 280 2.30 29.01 -4.70
C LEU A 280 2.92 29.65 -3.45
N PHE A 281 2.39 29.39 -2.26
CA PHE A 281 3.01 29.87 -1.02
C PHE A 281 4.40 29.28 -0.78
N ILE A 282 4.62 28.01 -1.13
CA ILE A 282 5.95 27.40 -1.09
C ILE A 282 6.89 28.13 -2.07
N ILE A 283 6.44 28.37 -3.30
CA ILE A 283 7.22 29.07 -4.33
C ILE A 283 7.58 30.49 -3.87
N PHE A 284 6.62 31.25 -3.31
CA PHE A 284 6.85 32.62 -2.85
C PHE A 284 7.89 32.72 -1.74
N HIS A 285 7.98 31.71 -0.87
CA HIS A 285 9.03 31.66 0.14
C HIS A 285 10.42 31.51 -0.48
N PHE A 286 10.60 30.59 -1.44
CA PHE A 286 11.90 30.39 -2.08
C PHE A 286 12.30 31.53 -3.02
N VAL A 287 11.34 32.25 -3.60
CA VAL A 287 11.60 33.48 -4.38
C VAL A 287 11.92 34.67 -3.45
N GLY A 288 11.60 34.58 -2.15
CA GLY A 288 11.83 35.65 -1.18
C GLY A 288 10.79 36.77 -1.23
N VAL A 289 9.58 36.49 -1.75
CA VAL A 289 8.48 37.46 -1.80
C VAL A 289 7.75 37.52 -0.47
N VAL A 290 7.33 36.36 0.04
CA VAL A 290 6.60 36.22 1.31
C VAL A 290 7.06 34.95 2.00
N HIS A 291 7.39 35.02 3.29
CA HIS A 291 7.77 33.84 4.06
C HIS A 291 6.53 33.05 4.53
N MET A 292 6.65 31.71 4.58
CA MET A 292 5.52 30.81 4.82
C MET A 292 4.83 30.99 6.19
N ASN A 293 5.56 31.47 7.22
CA ASN A 293 5.00 31.83 8.53
C ASN A 293 3.88 32.88 8.42
N MET A 294 4.02 33.87 7.54
CA MET A 294 3.01 34.90 7.32
C MET A 294 1.75 34.35 6.62
N THR A 295 1.92 33.33 5.78
CA THR A 295 0.82 32.69 5.03
C THR A 295 0.13 31.56 5.80
N LEU A 296 0.59 31.23 7.01
CA LEU A 296 0.10 30.08 7.76
C LEU A 296 -1.41 30.15 8.07
N THR A 297 -1.91 31.33 8.42
CA THR A 297 -3.35 31.52 8.66
C THR A 297 -4.18 31.31 7.39
N ALA A 298 -3.67 31.75 6.23
CA ALA A 298 -4.33 31.50 4.95
C ALA A 298 -4.35 30.00 4.61
N TYR A 299 -3.23 29.29 4.85
CA TYR A 299 -3.16 27.84 4.70
C TYR A 299 -4.18 27.10 5.57
N TYR A 300 -4.40 27.54 6.81
CA TYR A 300 -5.43 26.96 7.68
C TYR A 300 -6.84 27.12 7.13
N ILE A 301 -7.17 28.28 6.56
CA ILE A 301 -8.47 28.50 5.91
C ILE A 301 -8.61 27.59 4.69
N ILE A 302 -7.56 27.48 3.87
CA ILE A 302 -7.52 26.60 2.69
C ILE A 302 -7.75 25.13 3.11
N SER A 303 -7.03 24.67 4.13
CA SER A 303 -7.14 23.30 4.66
C SER A 303 -8.55 23.00 5.17
N PHE A 304 -9.18 23.97 5.85
CA PHE A 304 -10.56 23.83 6.32
C PHE A 304 -11.56 23.75 5.16
N ILE A 305 -11.42 24.61 4.14
CA ILE A 305 -12.28 24.58 2.94
C ILE A 305 -12.10 23.25 2.20
N ALA A 306 -10.86 22.80 2.00
CA ALA A 306 -10.56 21.52 1.37
C ALA A 306 -11.21 20.35 2.13
N PHE A 307 -11.11 20.34 3.47
CA PHE A 307 -11.76 19.36 4.32
C PHE A 307 -13.28 19.32 4.12
N ILE A 308 -13.96 20.48 4.09
CA ILE A 308 -15.41 20.54 3.87
C ILE A 308 -15.79 20.01 2.47
N ILE A 309 -15.00 20.33 1.45
CA ILE A 309 -15.24 19.81 0.09
C ILE A 309 -15.12 18.29 0.08
N ILE A 310 -14.07 17.73 0.67
CA ILE A 310 -13.85 16.27 0.75
C ILE A 310 -15.02 15.61 1.49
N VAL A 311 -15.43 16.14 2.66
CA VAL A 311 -16.58 15.62 3.42
C VAL A 311 -17.84 15.60 2.56
N LYS A 312 -18.09 16.67 1.80
CA LYS A 312 -19.26 16.77 0.93
C LYS A 312 -19.23 15.70 -0.17
N ILE A 313 -18.07 15.47 -0.78
CA ILE A 313 -17.92 14.44 -1.82
C ILE A 313 -18.20 13.05 -1.25
N ILE A 314 -17.63 12.72 -0.08
CA ILE A 314 -17.87 11.44 0.62
C ILE A 314 -19.37 11.24 0.89
N ILE A 315 -20.07 12.27 1.34
CA ILE A 315 -21.53 12.20 1.58
C ILE A 315 -22.30 11.98 0.28
N ASP A 316 -21.97 12.72 -0.78
CA ASP A 316 -22.62 12.62 -2.08
C ASP A 316 -22.44 11.21 -2.68
N ASP A 317 -21.27 10.59 -2.50
CA ASP A 317 -20.97 9.28 -3.06
C ASP A 317 -21.48 8.12 -2.19
N SER A 318 -21.48 8.27 -0.87
CA SER A 318 -22.14 7.31 0.03
C SER A 318 -23.64 7.20 -0.25
N ARG A 319 -24.29 8.23 -0.81
CA ARG A 319 -25.70 8.18 -1.21
C ARG A 319 -25.92 7.37 -2.48
N LYS A 320 -24.95 7.33 -3.41
CA LYS A 320 -25.08 6.67 -4.73
C LYS A 320 -24.89 5.14 -4.70
N HIS A 321 -24.44 4.55 -3.59
CA HIS A 321 -24.33 3.09 -3.36
C HIS A 321 -23.46 2.25 -4.32
N GLU A 322 -22.65 2.87 -5.19
CA GLU A 322 -21.85 2.14 -6.19
C GLU A 322 -20.40 1.81 -5.76
N MET A 323 -20.02 2.10 -4.51
CA MET A 323 -18.61 2.10 -4.12
C MET A 323 -18.11 0.73 -3.60
N PRO A 324 -16.94 0.26 -4.07
CA PRO A 324 -16.27 -0.89 -3.47
C PRO A 324 -15.96 -0.63 -1.99
N LYS A 325 -16.13 -1.65 -1.14
CA LYS A 325 -15.91 -1.52 0.32
C LYS A 325 -14.47 -1.12 0.67
N SER A 326 -13.50 -1.53 -0.16
CA SER A 326 -12.09 -1.15 0.03
C SER A 326 -11.90 0.36 -0.10
N VAL A 327 -12.54 0.98 -1.09
CA VAL A 327 -12.53 2.43 -1.31
C VAL A 327 -13.14 3.16 -0.11
N MET A 328 -14.32 2.75 0.35
CA MET A 328 -15.01 3.40 1.49
C MET A 328 -14.14 3.48 2.75
N SER A 329 -13.37 2.43 3.05
CA SER A 329 -12.47 2.45 4.22
C SER A 329 -11.23 3.32 4.03
N GLN A 330 -10.73 3.50 2.80
CA GLN A 330 -9.65 4.44 2.53
C GLN A 330 -10.14 5.88 2.72
N GLU A 331 -11.34 6.20 2.23
CA GLU A 331 -11.99 7.50 2.46
C GLU A 331 -12.24 7.76 3.95
N LEU A 332 -12.72 6.75 4.69
CA LEU A 332 -12.91 6.85 6.14
C LEU A 332 -11.60 7.14 6.87
N GLY A 333 -10.50 6.48 6.47
CA GLY A 333 -9.18 6.75 7.01
C GLY A 333 -8.73 8.20 6.78
N LEU A 334 -8.90 8.69 5.55
CA LEU A 334 -8.55 10.07 5.18
C LEU A 334 -9.42 11.09 5.92
N LEU A 335 -10.71 10.78 6.14
CA LEU A 335 -11.62 11.60 6.94
C LEU A 335 -11.15 11.71 8.40
N ILE A 336 -10.77 10.59 9.02
CA ILE A 336 -10.24 10.58 10.40
C ILE A 336 -8.95 11.39 10.50
N PHE A 337 -8.07 11.27 9.50
CA PHE A 337 -6.87 12.08 9.41
C PHE A 337 -7.18 13.58 9.29
N GLY A 338 -8.10 13.95 8.38
CA GLY A 338 -8.55 15.33 8.21
C GLY A 338 -9.15 15.91 9.50
N ILE A 339 -9.99 15.13 10.20
CA ILE A 339 -10.52 15.52 11.52
C ILE A 339 -9.38 15.77 12.50
N SER A 340 -8.38 14.87 12.59
CA SER A 340 -7.25 15.04 13.50
C SER A 340 -6.47 16.34 13.24
N ILE A 341 -6.24 16.70 11.97
CA ILE A 341 -5.63 17.99 11.61
C ILE A 341 -6.51 19.15 12.08
N MET A 342 -7.82 19.09 11.83
CA MET A 342 -8.74 20.16 12.25
C MET A 342 -8.76 20.34 13.78
N VAL A 343 -8.78 19.25 14.55
CA VAL A 343 -8.73 19.35 16.01
C VAL A 343 -7.37 19.87 16.47
N HIS A 344 -6.26 19.42 15.87
CA HIS A 344 -4.93 19.96 16.17
C HIS A 344 -4.84 21.47 15.90
N MET A 345 -5.37 21.93 14.77
CA MET A 345 -5.45 23.36 14.43
C MET A 345 -6.30 24.13 15.44
N MET A 346 -7.45 23.59 15.86
CA MET A 346 -8.30 24.20 16.87
C MET A 346 -7.56 24.37 18.20
N PHE A 347 -6.83 23.35 18.66
CA PHE A 347 -6.01 23.45 19.88
C PHE A 347 -4.86 24.42 19.73
N ARG A 348 -4.22 24.51 18.56
CA ARG A 348 -3.17 25.49 18.30
C ARG A 348 -3.71 26.92 18.42
N ILE A 349 -4.90 27.20 17.88
CA ILE A 349 -5.57 28.49 18.04
C ILE A 349 -5.89 28.75 19.52
N HIS A 350 -6.42 27.76 20.25
CA HIS A 350 -6.75 27.92 21.67
C HIS A 350 -5.53 28.05 22.60
N TYR A 351 -4.40 27.45 22.23
CA TYR A 351 -3.14 27.61 22.96
C TYR A 351 -2.67 29.08 22.86
N VAL A 352 -2.79 29.70 21.69
CA VAL A 352 -2.47 31.12 21.50
C VAL A 352 -3.37 32.04 22.35
N THR A 353 -4.61 31.61 22.61
CA THR A 353 -5.56 32.34 23.47
C THR A 353 -5.47 31.96 24.95
N GLN A 354 -4.54 31.09 25.36
CA GLN A 354 -4.26 30.70 26.75
C GLN A 354 -5.42 30.03 27.50
N ILE A 355 -6.44 29.51 26.78
CA ILE A 355 -7.62 28.91 27.42
C ILE A 355 -7.31 27.49 27.96
N PHE A 356 -6.38 26.77 27.33
CA PHE A 356 -6.01 25.40 27.72
C PHE A 356 -4.53 25.31 28.08
N LYS A 357 -4.22 24.65 29.21
CA LYS A 357 -2.85 24.27 29.55
C LYS A 357 -2.38 23.13 28.64
N ARG A 358 -1.09 23.13 28.29
CA ARG A 358 -0.47 22.01 27.58
C ARG A 358 -0.69 20.70 28.34
N SER A 359 -1.06 19.66 27.62
CA SER A 359 -1.18 18.31 28.16
C SER A 359 -0.58 17.32 27.17
N PHE A 360 -0.10 16.19 27.68
CA PHE A 360 0.46 15.13 26.86
C PHE A 360 -0.47 14.71 25.71
N VAL A 361 -1.78 14.63 25.99
CA VAL A 361 -2.80 14.24 25.00
C VAL A 361 -2.87 15.27 23.87
N VAL A 362 -2.92 16.57 24.20
CA VAL A 362 -2.97 17.64 23.21
C VAL A 362 -1.70 17.66 22.36
N ASP A 363 -0.53 17.50 22.99
CA ASP A 363 0.77 17.53 22.31
C ASP A 363 0.96 16.35 21.33
N ASN A 364 0.29 15.21 21.55
CA ASN A 364 0.45 14.00 20.72
C ASN A 364 -0.80 13.62 19.91
N MET A 365 -1.89 14.38 19.97
CA MET A 365 -3.17 14.02 19.34
C MET A 365 -3.07 13.88 17.81
N LEU A 366 -2.27 14.75 17.16
CA LEU A 366 -2.04 14.67 15.72
C LEU A 366 -1.27 13.40 15.35
N THR A 367 -0.21 13.08 16.10
CA THR A 367 0.55 11.83 15.96
C THR A 367 -0.38 10.62 16.08
N MET A 368 -1.28 10.61 17.07
CA MET A 368 -2.26 9.54 17.25
C MET A 368 -3.22 9.42 16.06
N GLY A 369 -3.68 10.55 15.50
CA GLY A 369 -4.54 10.57 14.30
C GLY A 369 -3.83 10.03 13.06
N ILE A 370 -2.56 10.37 12.85
CA ILE A 370 -1.73 9.85 11.76
C ILE A 370 -1.56 8.33 11.91
N MET A 371 -1.23 7.85 13.11
CA MET A 371 -1.09 6.42 13.38
C MET A 371 -2.39 5.65 13.14
N MET A 372 -3.53 6.25 13.51
CA MET A 372 -4.85 5.68 13.28
C MET A 372 -5.18 5.57 11.78
N TYR A 373 -4.84 6.59 10.98
CA TYR A 373 -5.01 6.55 9.53
C TYR A 373 -4.23 5.38 8.91
N ILE A 374 -2.96 5.21 9.29
CA ILE A 374 -2.12 4.11 8.79
C ILE A 374 -2.67 2.76 9.22
N TYR A 375 -3.15 2.66 10.46
CA TYR A 375 -3.73 1.43 10.95
C TYR A 375 -4.95 1.00 10.13
N ILE A 376 -5.87 1.92 9.84
CA ILE A 376 -7.03 1.67 8.99
C ILE A 376 -6.58 1.28 7.58
N TYR A 377 -5.57 1.96 7.05
CA TYR A 377 -5.00 1.69 5.74
C TYR A 377 -4.39 0.29 5.65
N LEU A 378 -3.58 -0.11 6.63
CA LEU A 378 -2.99 -1.45 6.73
C LEU A 378 -4.05 -2.53 6.85
N LEU A 379 -5.05 -2.31 7.71
CA LEU A 379 -6.15 -3.25 7.89
C LEU A 379 -6.95 -3.41 6.59
N ASN A 380 -7.19 -2.31 5.86
CA ASN A 380 -7.81 -2.35 4.54
C ASN A 380 -6.99 -3.17 3.54
N TYR A 381 -5.69 -2.91 3.46
CA TYR A 381 -4.78 -3.62 2.55
C TYR A 381 -4.73 -5.12 2.85
N PHE A 382 -4.65 -5.49 4.13
CA PHE A 382 -4.69 -6.89 4.56
C PHE A 382 -6.02 -7.57 4.17
N LEU A 383 -7.15 -6.90 4.40
CA LEU A 383 -8.46 -7.41 3.99
C LEU A 383 -8.58 -7.56 2.47
N TYR A 384 -8.06 -6.60 1.71
CA TYR A 384 -8.04 -6.64 0.26
C TYR A 384 -7.24 -7.83 -0.27
N ILE A 385 -6.03 -8.03 0.23
CA ILE A 385 -5.18 -9.18 -0.13
C ILE A 385 -5.91 -10.49 0.18
N THR A 386 -6.49 -10.61 1.37
CA THR A 386 -7.21 -11.83 1.79
C THR A 386 -8.39 -12.14 0.85
N GLU A 387 -9.16 -11.13 0.45
CA GLU A 387 -10.30 -11.26 -0.46
C GLU A 387 -9.84 -11.66 -1.87
N MET A 388 -8.75 -11.07 -2.37
CA MET A 388 -8.14 -11.43 -3.65
C MET A 388 -7.65 -12.89 -3.66
N TYR A 389 -6.98 -13.35 -2.60
CA TYR A 389 -6.52 -14.73 -2.51
C TYR A 389 -7.69 -15.73 -2.46
N ALA A 390 -8.73 -15.43 -1.69
CA ALA A 390 -9.93 -16.26 -1.62
C ALA A 390 -10.62 -16.38 -2.99
N GLN A 391 -10.78 -15.26 -3.70
CA GLN A 391 -11.40 -15.24 -5.02
C GLN A 391 -10.58 -16.00 -6.07
N ARG A 392 -9.24 -15.94 -5.99
CA ARG A 392 -8.37 -16.73 -6.87
C ARG A 392 -8.54 -18.23 -6.63
N GLN A 393 -8.59 -18.66 -5.38
CA GLN A 393 -8.81 -20.06 -5.02
C GLN A 393 -10.20 -20.55 -5.48
N GLU A 394 -11.23 -19.72 -5.32
CA GLU A 394 -12.57 -20.00 -5.82
C GLU A 394 -12.56 -20.17 -7.35
N ASN A 395 -11.94 -19.23 -8.08
CA ASN A 395 -11.82 -19.31 -9.54
C ASN A 395 -11.04 -20.55 -10.01
N GLU A 396 -9.95 -20.92 -9.34
CA GLU A 396 -9.19 -22.14 -9.68
C GLU A 396 -10.04 -23.40 -9.47
N SER A 397 -10.82 -23.46 -8.40
CA SER A 397 -11.72 -24.59 -8.15
C SER A 397 -12.88 -24.67 -9.15
N LEU A 398 -13.51 -23.53 -9.48
CA LEU A 398 -14.54 -23.43 -10.50
C LEU A 398 -13.98 -23.82 -11.89
N SER A 399 -12.75 -23.40 -12.21
CA SER A 399 -12.09 -23.74 -13.45
C SER A 399 -11.86 -25.25 -13.57
N ARG A 400 -11.38 -25.91 -12.51
CA ARG A 400 -11.25 -27.38 -12.49
C ARG A 400 -12.59 -28.08 -12.67
N LEU A 401 -13.64 -27.65 -11.96
CA LEU A 401 -14.98 -28.23 -12.10
C LEU A 401 -15.57 -28.02 -13.51
N ALA A 402 -15.27 -26.90 -14.16
CA ALA A 402 -15.78 -26.59 -15.49
C ALA A 402 -15.06 -27.34 -16.61
N TYR A 403 -13.75 -27.59 -16.47
CA TYR A 403 -12.89 -28.02 -17.57
C TYR A 403 -12.19 -29.37 -17.40
N ALA A 404 -12.20 -29.99 -16.21
CA ALA A 404 -11.67 -31.33 -16.00
C ALA A 404 -12.81 -32.37 -15.88
N ASP A 405 -12.54 -33.60 -16.31
CA ASP A 405 -13.42 -34.75 -16.10
C ASP A 405 -13.29 -35.25 -14.65
N GLY A 406 -14.42 -35.42 -13.96
CA GLY A 406 -14.42 -35.75 -12.54
C GLY A 406 -13.89 -37.15 -12.21
N LEU A 407 -13.81 -38.06 -13.19
CA LEU A 407 -13.33 -39.42 -12.99
C LEU A 407 -11.85 -39.58 -13.32
N THR A 408 -11.40 -38.97 -14.42
CA THR A 408 -10.05 -39.16 -14.98
C THR A 408 -9.12 -37.98 -14.75
N ASN A 409 -9.65 -36.81 -14.39
CA ASN A 409 -8.93 -35.54 -14.23
C ASN A 409 -8.29 -34.99 -15.53
N VAL A 410 -8.43 -35.68 -16.67
CA VAL A 410 -8.11 -35.09 -17.97
C VAL A 410 -9.15 -34.02 -18.35
N PRO A 411 -8.82 -33.08 -19.25
CA PRO A 411 -9.80 -32.17 -19.83
C PRO A 411 -11.13 -32.83 -20.23
N ASN A 412 -12.25 -32.15 -19.98
CA ASN A 412 -13.58 -32.64 -20.35
C ASN A 412 -14.06 -32.06 -21.70
N ARG A 413 -15.29 -32.41 -22.09
CA ARG A 413 -15.95 -31.90 -23.31
C ARG A 413 -16.01 -30.37 -23.40
N SER A 414 -16.18 -29.66 -22.29
CA SER A 414 -16.18 -28.19 -22.28
C SER A 414 -14.80 -27.63 -22.64
N MET A 415 -13.73 -28.25 -22.11
CA MET A 415 -12.36 -27.85 -22.43
C MET A 415 -11.99 -28.22 -23.87
N TRP A 416 -12.46 -29.38 -24.35
CA TRP A 416 -12.35 -29.74 -25.77
C TRP A 416 -12.99 -28.70 -26.68
N THR A 417 -14.21 -28.25 -26.36
CA THR A 417 -14.92 -27.22 -27.15
C THR A 417 -14.15 -25.90 -27.19
N LYS A 418 -13.53 -25.51 -26.06
CA LYS A 418 -12.65 -24.34 -25.99
C LYS A 418 -11.40 -24.54 -26.85
N ARG A 419 -10.77 -25.72 -26.79
CA ARG A 419 -9.58 -26.05 -27.58
C ARG A 419 -9.86 -26.04 -29.07
N MET A 420 -11.01 -26.55 -29.51
CA MET A 420 -11.45 -26.49 -30.90
C MET A 420 -11.53 -25.05 -31.44
N LYS A 421 -11.98 -24.11 -30.60
CA LYS A 421 -12.01 -22.68 -30.95
C LYS A 421 -10.61 -22.06 -31.05
N GLU A 422 -9.64 -22.56 -30.30
CA GLU A 422 -8.24 -22.12 -30.43
C GLU A 422 -7.62 -22.66 -31.72
N LEU A 423 -7.88 -23.94 -32.04
CA LEU A 423 -7.42 -24.59 -33.26
C LEU A 423 -7.98 -23.92 -34.53
N SER A 424 -9.21 -23.40 -34.49
CA SER A 424 -9.81 -22.70 -35.65
C SER A 424 -9.12 -21.38 -36.00
N THR A 425 -8.33 -20.83 -35.06
CA THR A 425 -7.53 -19.61 -35.28
C THR A 425 -6.05 -19.90 -35.56
N THR A 426 -5.66 -21.17 -35.54
CA THR A 426 -4.26 -21.59 -35.69
C THR A 426 -3.91 -21.85 -37.16
N GLU A 427 -2.79 -21.30 -37.62
CA GLU A 427 -2.27 -21.55 -38.97
C GLU A 427 -1.38 -22.81 -39.06
N SER A 428 -0.81 -23.24 -37.93
CA SER A 428 0.00 -24.45 -37.83
C SER A 428 -0.80 -25.72 -38.14
N ASP A 429 -0.13 -26.75 -38.64
CA ASP A 429 -0.75 -28.06 -38.84
C ASP A 429 -0.92 -28.79 -37.50
N TYR A 430 -2.01 -29.54 -37.38
CA TYR A 430 -2.32 -30.35 -36.21
C TYR A 430 -3.02 -31.64 -36.61
N CYS A 431 -2.89 -32.66 -35.76
CA CYS A 431 -3.56 -33.94 -35.88
C CYS A 431 -4.55 -34.13 -34.74
N ILE A 432 -5.78 -34.55 -35.06
CA ILE A 432 -6.79 -34.96 -34.08
C ILE A 432 -6.87 -36.48 -34.13
N ILE A 433 -6.78 -37.12 -32.97
CA ILE A 433 -6.99 -38.55 -32.78
C ILE A 433 -8.31 -38.73 -32.01
N SER A 434 -9.27 -39.43 -32.60
CA SER A 434 -10.48 -39.92 -31.92
C SER A 434 -10.21 -41.33 -31.38
N LEU A 435 -10.54 -41.55 -30.11
CA LEU A 435 -10.31 -42.78 -29.37
C LEU A 435 -11.61 -43.27 -28.74
N ASP A 436 -11.95 -44.53 -28.93
CA ASP A 436 -13.13 -45.16 -28.32
C ASP A 436 -12.74 -46.44 -27.57
N LEU A 437 -13.06 -46.49 -26.27
CA LEU A 437 -12.82 -47.64 -25.41
C LEU A 437 -13.73 -48.80 -25.75
N ASN A 438 -13.14 -49.90 -26.21
CA ASN A 438 -13.88 -51.11 -26.53
C ASN A 438 -14.26 -51.89 -25.26
N GLY A 439 -15.49 -52.41 -25.24
CA GLY A 439 -15.97 -53.36 -24.23
C GLY A 439 -16.34 -52.76 -22.88
N LEU A 440 -16.38 -51.43 -22.73
CA LEU A 440 -16.72 -50.78 -21.46
C LEU A 440 -18.11 -51.21 -20.95
N LYS A 441 -19.09 -51.33 -21.83
CA LYS A 441 -20.44 -51.81 -21.49
C LYS A 441 -20.41 -53.25 -20.95
N ASP A 442 -19.68 -54.15 -21.60
CA ASP A 442 -19.56 -55.54 -21.15
C ASP A 442 -18.91 -55.64 -19.76
N VAL A 443 -17.94 -54.77 -19.46
CA VAL A 443 -17.31 -54.67 -18.14
C VAL A 443 -18.31 -54.16 -17.10
N ASN A 444 -19.07 -53.10 -17.42
CA ASN A 444 -20.11 -52.57 -16.54
C ASN A 444 -21.18 -53.63 -16.24
N ASP A 445 -21.63 -54.37 -17.25
CA ASP A 445 -22.71 -55.34 -17.12
C ASP A 445 -22.26 -56.60 -16.34
N ARG A 446 -20.99 -57.00 -16.44
CA ARG A 446 -20.45 -58.22 -15.79
C ARG A 446 -19.84 -57.98 -14.41
N LEU A 447 -19.12 -56.87 -14.25
CA LEU A 447 -18.29 -56.59 -13.06
C LEU A 447 -18.80 -55.37 -12.27
N GLY A 448 -19.79 -54.66 -12.80
CA GLY A 448 -20.38 -53.47 -12.19
C GLY A 448 -19.65 -52.18 -12.55
N HIS A 449 -20.35 -51.06 -12.35
CA HIS A 449 -19.88 -49.72 -12.73
C HIS A 449 -18.54 -49.33 -12.08
N ALA A 450 -18.25 -49.76 -10.85
CA ALA A 450 -16.98 -49.46 -10.19
C ALA A 450 -15.75 -50.03 -10.96
N PHE A 451 -15.91 -51.17 -11.64
CA PHE A 451 -14.88 -51.74 -12.50
C PHE A 451 -14.77 -51.01 -13.83
N GLY A 452 -15.88 -50.58 -14.43
CA GLY A 452 -15.85 -49.71 -15.61
C GLY A 452 -15.18 -48.37 -15.32
N ASP A 453 -15.49 -47.74 -14.18
CA ASP A 453 -14.84 -46.51 -13.74
C ASP A 453 -13.33 -46.70 -13.53
N SER A 454 -12.92 -47.87 -13.04
CA SER A 454 -11.50 -48.22 -12.89
C SER A 454 -10.83 -48.42 -14.25
N TYR A 455 -11.52 -49.05 -15.21
CA TYR A 455 -11.04 -49.20 -16.58
C TYR A 455 -10.84 -47.84 -17.26
N ILE A 456 -11.81 -46.93 -17.14
CA ILE A 456 -11.70 -45.58 -17.68
C ILE A 456 -10.52 -44.81 -17.06
N ARG A 457 -10.34 -44.87 -15.74
CA ARG A 457 -9.19 -44.25 -15.05
C ARG A 457 -7.86 -44.82 -15.51
N GLU A 458 -7.78 -46.13 -15.65
CA GLU A 458 -6.57 -46.82 -16.10
C GLU A 458 -6.24 -46.46 -17.56
N PHE A 459 -7.24 -46.40 -18.43
CA PHE A 459 -7.06 -45.96 -19.81
C PHE A 459 -6.54 -44.52 -19.89
N ALA A 460 -7.15 -43.59 -19.16
CA ALA A 460 -6.70 -42.21 -19.14
C ALA A 460 -5.23 -42.08 -18.69
N ARG A 461 -4.83 -42.84 -17.66
CA ARG A 461 -3.42 -42.87 -17.20
C ARG A 461 -2.49 -43.42 -18.29
N VAL A 462 -2.86 -44.53 -18.92
CA VAL A 462 -2.03 -45.13 -19.99
C VAL A 462 -1.93 -44.19 -21.18
N MET A 463 -3.02 -43.51 -21.54
CA MET A 463 -3.04 -42.48 -22.58
C MET A 463 -2.03 -41.36 -22.26
N GLU A 464 -2.08 -40.78 -21.06
CA GLU A 464 -1.12 -39.74 -20.64
C GLU A 464 0.34 -40.20 -20.70
N GLU A 465 0.61 -41.47 -20.35
CA GLU A 465 1.95 -42.04 -20.41
C GLU A 465 2.39 -42.41 -21.86
N SER A 466 1.48 -42.43 -22.83
CA SER A 466 1.76 -42.91 -24.19
C SER A 466 2.06 -41.79 -25.19
N PHE A 467 1.56 -40.59 -24.93
CA PHE A 467 1.76 -39.40 -25.75
C PHE A 467 2.84 -38.47 -25.14
N PRO A 468 3.40 -37.53 -25.94
CA PRO A 468 4.37 -36.56 -25.44
C PRO A 468 3.84 -35.71 -24.29
N MET A 469 4.75 -35.23 -23.42
CA MET A 469 4.41 -34.21 -22.43
C MET A 469 3.76 -32.99 -23.09
N ASP A 470 2.81 -32.36 -22.39
CA ASP A 470 2.03 -31.19 -22.83
C ASP A 470 1.10 -31.42 -24.04
N THR A 471 0.85 -32.68 -24.43
CA THR A 471 -0.17 -33.02 -25.43
C THR A 471 -1.58 -32.78 -24.86
N PHE A 472 -2.45 -32.12 -25.63
CA PHE A 472 -3.84 -31.94 -25.21
C PHE A 472 -4.61 -33.26 -25.35
N MET A 473 -5.17 -33.74 -24.24
CA MET A 473 -5.98 -34.96 -24.19
C MET A 473 -7.29 -34.64 -23.47
N ALA A 474 -8.43 -35.12 -23.97
CA ALA A 474 -9.72 -34.87 -23.33
C ALA A 474 -10.63 -36.09 -23.38
N ARG A 475 -11.48 -36.23 -22.36
CA ARG A 475 -12.62 -37.16 -22.37
C ARG A 475 -13.87 -36.39 -22.81
N ILE A 476 -14.44 -36.78 -23.93
CA ILE A 476 -15.57 -36.07 -24.56
C ILE A 476 -16.91 -36.81 -24.41
N GLY A 477 -16.85 -38.11 -24.11
CA GLY A 477 -18.00 -39.00 -23.91
C GLY A 477 -17.77 -40.00 -22.78
N GLY A 478 -18.60 -41.04 -22.71
CA GLY A 478 -18.47 -42.09 -21.70
C GLY A 478 -17.19 -42.90 -21.87
N ASP A 479 -16.99 -43.42 -23.06
CA ASP A 479 -15.86 -44.23 -23.54
C ASP A 479 -14.98 -43.48 -24.56
N GLU A 480 -15.35 -42.25 -24.92
CA GLU A 480 -14.72 -41.47 -25.98
C GLU A 480 -13.69 -40.47 -25.45
N PHE A 481 -12.50 -40.51 -26.05
CA PHE A 481 -11.37 -39.64 -25.76
C PHE A 481 -10.85 -39.01 -27.05
N VAL A 482 -10.23 -37.84 -26.93
CA VAL A 482 -9.56 -37.15 -28.03
C VAL A 482 -8.16 -36.73 -27.63
N VAL A 483 -7.25 -36.74 -28.60
CA VAL A 483 -5.88 -36.26 -28.45
C VAL A 483 -5.57 -35.29 -29.59
N VAL A 484 -4.94 -34.16 -29.28
CA VAL A 484 -4.48 -33.19 -30.28
C VAL A 484 -2.97 -33.12 -30.26
N LEU A 485 -2.35 -33.50 -31.37
CA LEU A 485 -0.92 -33.39 -31.60
C LEU A 485 -0.64 -32.20 -32.52
N GLU A 486 0.33 -31.38 -32.17
CA GLU A 486 0.80 -30.26 -33.00
C GLU A 486 2.21 -30.54 -33.49
N ASN A 487 2.50 -30.20 -34.75
CA ASN A 487 3.84 -30.36 -35.36
C ASN A 487 4.36 -31.81 -35.37
N THR A 488 3.46 -32.79 -35.49
CA THR A 488 3.79 -34.22 -35.53
C THR A 488 3.59 -34.77 -36.93
N ASP A 489 4.39 -35.76 -37.34
CA ASP A 489 4.19 -36.48 -38.61
C ASP A 489 3.37 -37.77 -38.45
N ILE A 490 3.00 -38.39 -39.58
CA ILE A 490 2.18 -39.61 -39.60
C ILE A 490 2.88 -40.76 -38.86
N LYS A 491 4.20 -40.92 -39.02
CA LYS A 491 4.95 -42.03 -38.41
C LYS A 491 4.98 -41.90 -36.89
N ASP A 492 5.19 -40.69 -36.40
CA ASP A 492 5.17 -40.40 -34.97
C ASP A 492 3.78 -40.63 -34.37
N THR A 493 2.73 -40.17 -35.06
CA THR A 493 1.33 -40.36 -34.63
C THR A 493 0.97 -41.84 -34.54
N GLU A 494 1.32 -42.63 -35.56
CA GLU A 494 1.14 -44.08 -35.53
C GLU A 494 1.98 -44.74 -34.43
N GLY A 495 3.21 -44.25 -34.20
CA GLY A 495 4.07 -44.68 -33.11
C GLY A 495 3.43 -44.47 -31.72
N TYR A 496 2.80 -43.32 -31.47
CA TYR A 496 2.10 -43.06 -30.21
C TYR A 496 0.86 -43.95 -30.02
N ILE A 497 0.08 -44.16 -31.07
CA ILE A 497 -1.09 -45.07 -31.04
C ILE A 497 -0.65 -46.51 -30.80
N TYR A 498 0.46 -46.92 -31.43
CA TYR A 498 1.05 -48.24 -31.22
C TYR A 498 1.53 -48.42 -29.78
N ASN A 499 2.25 -47.43 -29.23
CA ASN A 499 2.70 -47.42 -27.84
C ASN A 499 1.53 -47.52 -26.84
N LEU A 500 0.44 -46.76 -27.07
CA LEU A 500 -0.79 -46.86 -26.30
C LEU A 500 -1.36 -48.29 -26.32
N THR A 501 -1.43 -48.89 -27.51
CA THR A 501 -1.96 -50.25 -27.69
C THR A 501 -1.09 -51.29 -26.99
N GLU A 502 0.23 -51.18 -27.09
CA GLU A 502 1.17 -52.09 -26.44
C GLU A 502 1.10 -52.00 -24.91
N LYS A 503 0.98 -50.80 -24.35
CA LYS A 503 0.79 -50.65 -22.89
C LYS A 503 -0.53 -51.25 -22.41
N LEU A 504 -1.62 -51.10 -23.16
CA LEU A 504 -2.90 -51.76 -22.84
C LEU A 504 -2.78 -53.29 -22.94
N ASN A 505 -2.06 -53.80 -23.94
CA ASN A 505 -1.78 -55.24 -24.09
C ASN A 505 -0.96 -55.78 -22.91
N ALA A 506 0.07 -55.06 -22.48
CA ALA A 506 0.87 -55.42 -21.30
C ALA A 506 0.01 -55.50 -20.03
N LEU A 507 -0.92 -54.56 -19.84
CA LEU A 507 -1.89 -54.60 -18.72
C LEU A 507 -2.84 -55.79 -18.82
N ASN A 508 -3.25 -56.19 -20.03
CA ASN A 508 -4.09 -57.38 -20.22
C ASN A 508 -3.37 -58.68 -19.85
N VAL A 509 -2.06 -58.76 -20.09
CA VAL A 509 -1.24 -59.90 -19.67
C VAL A 509 -1.08 -59.94 -18.15
N GLN A 510 -0.89 -58.78 -17.52
CA GLN A 510 -0.76 -58.67 -16.06
C GLN A 510 -2.07 -58.92 -15.31
N ASN A 511 -3.20 -58.46 -15.86
CA ASN A 511 -4.50 -58.53 -15.22
C ASN A 511 -5.61 -58.86 -16.23
N GLY A 512 -5.91 -60.16 -16.34
CA GLY A 512 -6.92 -60.71 -17.25
C GLY A 512 -8.38 -60.62 -16.77
N ALA A 513 -8.68 -59.84 -15.71
CA ALA A 513 -10.07 -59.70 -15.22
C ALA A 513 -11.03 -59.17 -16.30
N TYR A 514 -10.54 -58.32 -17.20
CA TYR A 514 -11.22 -57.88 -18.41
C TYR A 514 -10.18 -57.45 -19.46
N ARG A 515 -10.57 -57.51 -20.75
CA ARG A 515 -9.67 -57.11 -21.85
C ARG A 515 -9.83 -55.62 -22.14
N ARG A 516 -8.72 -54.91 -22.04
CA ARG A 516 -8.55 -53.49 -22.38
C ARG A 516 -8.19 -53.36 -23.85
N SER A 517 -8.91 -52.52 -24.59
CA SER A 517 -8.62 -52.25 -25.99
C SER A 517 -9.30 -50.95 -26.41
N VAL A 518 -8.74 -50.29 -27.40
CA VAL A 518 -9.23 -49.01 -27.92
C VAL A 518 -9.27 -49.05 -29.43
N ALA A 519 -10.29 -48.44 -30.04
CA ALA A 519 -10.30 -48.11 -31.46
C ALA A 519 -9.75 -46.69 -31.61
N ALA A 520 -8.82 -46.49 -32.53
CA ALA A 520 -8.17 -45.20 -32.75
C ALA A 520 -8.27 -44.82 -34.23
N GLY A 521 -8.70 -43.59 -34.51
CA GLY A 521 -8.69 -42.98 -35.84
C GLY A 521 -8.11 -41.59 -35.76
N TYR A 522 -7.39 -41.15 -36.77
CA TYR A 522 -6.72 -39.85 -36.77
C TYR A 522 -6.86 -39.15 -38.12
N ALA A 523 -6.81 -37.81 -38.09
CA ALA A 523 -6.83 -36.98 -39.28
C ALA A 523 -6.01 -35.70 -39.07
N TYR A 524 -5.43 -35.19 -40.16
CA TYR A 524 -4.62 -33.97 -40.15
C TYR A 524 -5.39 -32.79 -40.74
N ARG A 525 -5.12 -31.59 -40.22
CA ARG A 525 -5.63 -30.35 -40.83
C ARG A 525 -5.16 -30.23 -42.28
N SER A 526 -3.88 -30.47 -42.56
CA SER A 526 -3.33 -30.40 -43.91
C SER A 526 -3.91 -31.43 -44.88
N GLU A 527 -4.39 -32.57 -44.37
CA GLU A 527 -5.09 -33.58 -45.17
C GLU A 527 -6.47 -33.08 -45.58
N HIS A 528 -7.26 -32.60 -44.60
CA HIS A 528 -8.58 -32.03 -44.89
C HIS A 528 -8.47 -30.82 -45.84
N GLU A 529 -7.46 -29.96 -45.64
CA GLU A 529 -7.19 -28.83 -46.53
C GLU A 529 -6.95 -29.26 -47.99
N LYS A 530 -6.21 -30.36 -48.21
CA LYS A 530 -5.99 -30.93 -49.55
C LYS A 530 -7.28 -31.47 -50.15
N MET A 531 -8.12 -32.12 -49.35
CA MET A 531 -9.43 -32.63 -49.80
C MET A 531 -10.36 -31.50 -50.25
N VAL A 532 -10.43 -30.41 -49.47
CA VAL A 532 -11.24 -29.24 -49.83
C VAL A 532 -10.70 -28.54 -51.09
N LYS A 533 -9.37 -28.40 -51.23
CA LYS A 533 -8.75 -27.87 -52.46
C LYS A 533 -9.10 -28.68 -53.70
N ALA A 534 -9.16 -30.01 -53.58
CA ALA A 534 -9.50 -30.89 -54.70
C ALA A 534 -10.94 -30.72 -55.20
N ILE A 535 -11.84 -30.17 -54.38
CA ILE A 535 -13.26 -29.95 -54.70
C ILE A 535 -13.51 -28.55 -55.31
N GLY A 536 -12.48 -27.69 -55.37
CA GLY A 536 -12.49 -26.44 -56.14
C GLY A 536 -12.89 -25.17 -55.38
N ASP A 537 -12.94 -25.21 -54.05
CA ASP A 537 -13.20 -24.01 -53.23
C ASP A 537 -11.89 -23.27 -52.89
N THR A 538 -11.84 -21.97 -53.18
CA THR A 538 -10.64 -21.12 -53.03
C THR A 538 -10.64 -20.28 -51.74
N ASN A 539 -11.74 -20.26 -50.96
CA ASN A 539 -11.83 -19.55 -49.68
C ASN A 539 -11.81 -20.55 -48.51
N ILE A 540 -10.63 -21.10 -48.20
CA ILE A 540 -10.52 -22.20 -47.25
C ILE A 540 -10.39 -21.68 -45.82
N VAL A 541 -11.48 -21.80 -45.07
CA VAL A 541 -11.43 -21.84 -43.61
C VAL A 541 -11.57 -23.32 -43.22
N VAL A 542 -10.48 -23.96 -42.79
CA VAL A 542 -10.55 -25.33 -42.29
C VAL A 542 -11.20 -25.30 -40.91
N ASP A 543 -12.43 -25.82 -40.79
CA ASP A 543 -13.07 -26.01 -39.49
C ASP A 543 -12.43 -27.22 -38.80
N PRO A 544 -11.88 -27.07 -37.58
CA PRO A 544 -11.39 -28.21 -36.80
C PRO A 544 -12.43 -29.32 -36.60
N ASN A 545 -13.73 -29.00 -36.62
CA ASN A 545 -14.80 -29.99 -36.53
C ASN A 545 -14.78 -30.99 -37.68
N ASP A 546 -14.44 -30.55 -38.90
CA ASP A 546 -14.38 -31.44 -40.06
C ASP A 546 -13.19 -32.41 -39.93
N VAL A 547 -12.06 -31.92 -39.41
CA VAL A 547 -10.89 -32.76 -39.10
C VAL A 547 -11.23 -33.78 -38.01
N TYR A 548 -11.93 -33.35 -36.94
CA TYR A 548 -12.41 -34.25 -35.90
C TYR A 548 -13.37 -35.30 -36.47
N LEU A 549 -14.32 -34.91 -37.32
CA LEU A 549 -15.29 -35.83 -37.91
C LEU A 549 -14.61 -36.88 -38.81
N LEU A 550 -13.59 -36.49 -39.56
CA LEU A 550 -12.79 -37.42 -40.36
C LEU A 550 -11.99 -38.40 -39.48
N ALA A 551 -11.42 -37.93 -38.37
CA ALA A 551 -10.76 -38.80 -37.39
C ALA A 551 -11.74 -39.78 -36.75
N ASP A 552 -12.94 -39.31 -36.44
CA ASP A 552 -14.02 -40.11 -35.85
C ASP A 552 -14.54 -41.18 -36.81
N GLU A 553 -14.77 -40.84 -38.09
CA GLU A 553 -15.16 -41.81 -39.13
C GLU A 553 -14.14 -42.95 -39.25
N ARG A 554 -12.85 -42.62 -39.27
CA ARG A 554 -11.75 -43.61 -39.29
C ARG A 554 -11.73 -44.48 -38.04
N MET A 555 -11.98 -43.89 -36.88
CA MET A 555 -12.07 -44.62 -35.62
C MET A 555 -13.22 -45.64 -35.69
N TYR A 556 -14.39 -45.24 -36.21
CA TYR A 556 -15.53 -46.12 -36.42
C TYR A 556 -15.23 -47.28 -37.38
N ASP A 557 -14.50 -47.03 -38.46
CA ASP A 557 -14.07 -48.09 -39.39
C ASP A 557 -13.14 -49.10 -38.71
N VAL A 558 -12.18 -48.63 -37.92
CA VAL A 558 -11.31 -49.48 -37.09
C VAL A 558 -12.13 -50.30 -36.10
N LYS A 559 -13.08 -49.68 -35.40
CA LYS A 559 -13.98 -50.34 -34.44
C LYS A 559 -14.81 -51.44 -35.12
N ARG A 560 -15.34 -51.18 -36.32
CA ARG A 560 -16.09 -52.16 -37.12
C ARG A 560 -15.22 -53.36 -37.51
N ASN A 561 -13.98 -53.12 -37.93
CA ASN A 561 -13.04 -54.18 -38.28
C ASN A 561 -12.66 -55.04 -37.06
N MET A 562 -12.44 -54.42 -35.90
CA MET A 562 -12.19 -55.13 -34.64
C MET A 562 -13.37 -56.00 -34.18
N HIS A 563 -14.61 -55.58 -34.46
CA HIS A 563 -15.80 -56.39 -34.17
C HIS A 563 -15.97 -57.57 -35.14
N ASN A 564 -15.67 -57.37 -36.43
CA ASN A 564 -15.78 -58.42 -37.44
C ASN A 564 -14.75 -59.54 -37.23
N SER A 565 -13.50 -59.20 -36.89
CA SER A 565 -12.45 -60.19 -36.59
C SER A 565 -12.77 -61.04 -35.36
N LYS A 566 -13.40 -60.45 -34.32
CA LYS A 566 -13.91 -61.21 -33.15
C LYS A 566 -15.03 -62.20 -33.50
N ARG A 567 -15.86 -61.90 -34.51
CA ARG A 567 -16.97 -62.77 -34.95
C ARG A 567 -16.52 -63.95 -35.80
N ILE A 568 -15.42 -63.81 -36.53
CA ILE A 568 -14.93 -64.84 -37.47
C ILE A 568 -14.10 -65.94 -36.76
N GLY A 569 -13.81 -65.78 -35.46
CA GLY A 569 -13.16 -66.85 -34.68
C GLY A 569 -11.69 -67.06 -35.05
N GLU A 570 -11.00 -66.02 -35.50
CA GLU A 570 -9.54 -66.09 -35.68
C GLU A 570 -8.87 -66.18 -34.31
N ARG A 571 -8.29 -67.35 -34.08
CA ARG A 571 -7.43 -67.69 -32.96
C ARG A 571 -6.24 -66.73 -33.00
N TRP A 572 -6.08 -65.91 -31.95
CA TRP A 572 -4.89 -65.10 -31.75
C TRP A 572 -3.68 -66.02 -31.53
N GLU A 573 -3.06 -66.47 -32.61
CA GLU A 573 -1.68 -66.96 -32.60
C GLU A 573 -0.77 -65.83 -33.05
N SER A 574 0.28 -65.62 -32.27
CA SER A 574 1.38 -64.69 -32.49
C SER A 574 1.87 -64.69 -33.94
N GLY A 575 1.82 -63.54 -34.61
CA GLY A 575 2.35 -63.39 -35.96
C GLY A 575 2.40 -61.93 -36.38
N ASN A 576 3.62 -61.44 -36.53
CA ASN A 576 3.98 -60.18 -37.15
C ASN A 576 3.48 -60.11 -38.61
N GLU A 577 3.38 -58.89 -39.14
CA GLU A 577 3.31 -58.48 -40.56
C GLU A 577 1.93 -58.22 -41.22
N SER A 578 1.88 -56.99 -41.77
CA SER A 578 1.08 -56.47 -42.89
C SER A 578 -0.43 -56.32 -42.71
N PHE A 579 -0.85 -55.12 -42.29
CA PHE A 579 -2.04 -54.47 -42.85
C PHE A 579 -1.75 -52.97 -43.06
N LEU A 580 -1.05 -52.68 -44.16
CA LEU A 580 -0.91 -51.35 -44.74
C LEU A 580 -1.13 -51.48 -46.25
N THR A 581 -2.33 -51.06 -46.69
CA THR A 581 -2.61 -50.37 -47.96
C THR A 581 -3.91 -49.61 -47.80
#